data_AF-A0A5N8Z730-F1
#
_entry.id   AF-A0A5N8Z730-F1
#
_cell.length_a   1.000
_cell.length_b   1.000
_cell.length_c   1.000
_cell.angle_alpha   90.00
_cell.angle_beta   90.00
_cell.angle_gamma   90.00
#
_symmetry.space_group_name_H-M   'P 1'
#
loop_
_entity.id
_entity.type
_entity.pdbx_description
1 polymer ?
#
loop_
_entity_poly.entity_id
_entity_poly.type
_entity_poly.pdbx_seq_one_letter_code
_entity_poly.pdbx_strand_id
1 'polypeptide(L)' 'MALETKKTSKMLSVEKKFKRDLERIIPELVNERGLTGAAKELGLGKATLSYWMLKLGIQFRKVALAPGETIEIKRISD' A
#
# COMPACT_ATOMS: atom_id res chain seq x y z
N MET A 1 -5.47 7.34 16.50
CA MET A 1 -6.82 7.64 15.96
C MET A 1 -6.72 7.51 14.45
N ALA A 2 -7.05 6.34 13.89
CA ALA A 2 -7.21 6.23 12.44
C ALA A 2 -8.45 7.06 12.09
N LEU A 3 -8.27 8.14 11.35
CA LEU A 3 -9.42 8.84 10.75
C LEU A 3 -10.16 7.79 9.92
N GLU A 4 -11.44 7.56 10.19
CA GLU A 4 -12.27 6.70 9.34
C GLU A 4 -12.43 7.36 7.97
N THR A 5 -11.42 7.19 7.10
CA THR A 5 -11.39 7.84 5.81
C THR A 5 -12.32 7.08 4.86
N LYS A 6 -13.53 7.60 4.65
CA LYS A 6 -14.54 7.00 3.78
C LYS A 6 -13.94 6.58 2.43
N LYS A 7 -13.89 5.27 2.16
CA LYS A 7 -13.37 4.67 0.92
C LYS A 7 -14.25 5.11 -0.27
N THR A 8 -13.63 5.39 -1.41
CA THR A 8 -14.39 5.75 -2.63
C THR A 8 -14.98 4.51 -3.29
N SER A 9 -15.97 4.67 -4.17
CA SER A 9 -16.54 3.55 -4.92
C SER A 9 -15.47 2.76 -5.69
N LYS A 10 -14.46 3.45 -6.24
CA LYS A 10 -13.34 2.81 -6.94
C LYS A 10 -12.46 1.97 -5.99
N MET A 11 -12.21 2.47 -4.77
CA MET A 11 -11.49 1.72 -3.75
C MET A 11 -12.25 0.44 -3.39
N LEU A 12 -13.55 0.54 -3.09
CA LEU A 12 -14.40 -0.61 -2.75
C LEU A 12 -14.48 -1.63 -3.90
N SER A 13 -14.54 -1.18 -5.15
CA SER A 13 -14.52 -2.08 -6.32
C SER A 13 -13.21 -2.84 -6.44
N VAL A 14 -12.08 -2.20 -6.14
CA VAL A 14 -10.77 -2.87 -6.11
C VAL A 14 -10.73 -3.89 -4.97
N GLU A 15 -11.17 -3.55 -3.76
CA GLU A 15 -11.23 -4.51 -2.64
C GLU A 15 -12.08 -5.73 -2.96
N LYS A 16 -13.23 -5.55 -3.60
CA LYS A 16 -14.07 -6.65 -4.06
C LYS A 16 -13.37 -7.54 -5.08
N LYS A 17 -12.63 -6.95 -6.03
CA LYS A 17 -11.88 -7.70 -7.05
C LYS A 17 -10.78 -8.56 -6.43
N PHE A 18 -10.06 -8.02 -5.44
CA PHE A 18 -8.93 -8.70 -4.80
C PHE A 18 -9.32 -9.49 -3.53
N LYS A 19 -10.56 -9.34 -3.04
CA LYS A 19 -11.08 -9.92 -1.79
C LYS A 19 -10.19 -9.63 -0.57
N ARG A 20 -9.53 -8.48 -0.56
CA ARG A 20 -8.59 -8.04 0.49
C ARG A 20 -8.71 -6.53 0.68
N ASP A 21 -8.55 -6.07 1.92
CA ASP A 21 -8.50 -4.65 2.24
C ASP A 21 -7.31 -3.96 1.56
N LEU A 22 -7.53 -2.73 1.08
CA LEU A 22 -6.48 -1.91 0.47
C LEU A 22 -5.29 -1.69 1.41
N GLU A 23 -5.55 -1.51 2.70
CA GLU A 23 -4.57 -1.34 3.77
C GLU A 23 -3.60 -2.52 3.89
N ARG A 24 -3.98 -3.71 3.41
CA ARG A 24 -3.12 -4.89 3.38
C ARG A 24 -2.46 -5.08 2.03
N ILE A 25 -3.27 -5.13 0.98
CA ILE A 25 -2.76 -5.49 -0.36
C ILE A 25 -1.86 -4.40 -0.96
N ILE A 26 -2.11 -3.11 -0.69
CA ILE A 26 -1.26 -2.03 -1.24
C ILE A 26 0.18 -2.14 -0.72
N PRO A 27 0.44 -2.21 0.61
CA PRO A 27 1.81 -2.41 1.12
C PRO A 27 2.50 -3.65 0.56
N GLU A 28 1.79 -4.78 0.48
CA GLU A 28 2.34 -6.04 -0.06
C GLU A 28 2.80 -5.85 -1.52
N LEU A 29 1.92 -5.33 -2.38
CA LEU A 29 2.24 -5.12 -3.79
C LEU A 29 3.34 -4.09 -4.01
N VAL A 30 3.37 -3.03 -3.19
CA VAL A 30 4.42 -2.00 -3.27
C VAL A 30 5.77 -2.58 -2.84
N ASN A 31 5.80 -3.47 -1.85
CA ASN A 31 7.03 -4.15 -1.44
C ASN A 31 7.51 -5.15 -2.50
N GLU A 32 6.61 -5.90 -3.12
CA GLU A 32 6.95 -6.92 -4.12
C GLU A 32 7.32 -6.33 -5.48
N ARG A 33 6.63 -5.27 -5.92
CA ARG A 33 6.71 -4.77 -7.31
C ARG A 33 7.07 -3.29 -7.42
N GLY A 34 7.26 -2.61 -6.31
CA GLY A 34 7.41 -1.16 -6.27
C GLY A 34 6.11 -0.41 -6.61
N LEU A 35 6.13 0.90 -6.43
CA LEU A 35 4.95 1.75 -6.57
C LEU A 35 4.32 1.69 -7.98
N THR A 36 5.14 1.72 -9.03
CA THR A 36 4.66 1.69 -10.42
C THR A 36 4.08 0.31 -10.78
N GLY A 37 4.70 -0.77 -10.33
CA GLY A 37 4.22 -2.14 -10.56
C GLY A 37 2.89 -2.39 -9.85
N ALA A 38 2.79 -2.01 -8.58
CA ALA A 38 1.55 -2.09 -7.80
C ALA A 38 0.41 -1.29 -8.45
N ALA A 39 0.68 -0.08 -8.96
CA ALA A 39 -0.32 0.72 -9.65
C ALA A 39 -0.85 0.01 -10.90
N LYS A 40 0.05 -0.58 -11.70
CA LYS A 40 -0.31 -1.34 -12.90
C LYS A 40 -1.18 -2.56 -12.55
N GLU A 41 -0.83 -3.30 -11.51
CA GLU A 41 -1.57 -4.49 -11.10
C GLU A 41 -2.98 -4.16 -10.58
N LEU A 42 -3.11 -3.06 -9.84
CA LEU A 42 -4.41 -2.56 -9.38
C LEU A 42 -5.22 -1.87 -10.48
N GLY A 43 -4.67 -1.67 -11.68
CA GLY A 43 -5.32 -0.96 -12.79
C GLY A 43 -5.50 0.54 -12.52
N LEU A 44 -4.52 1.14 -11.83
CA LEU A 44 -4.54 2.52 -11.37
C LEU A 44 -3.37 3.32 -11.96
N GLY A 45 -3.54 4.65 -12.04
CA GLY A 45 -2.40 5.54 -12.25
C GLY A 45 -1.54 5.65 -10.99
N LYS A 46 -0.24 5.87 -11.15
CA LYS A 46 0.71 6.04 -10.03
C LYS A 46 0.26 7.12 -9.04
N ALA A 47 -0.22 8.27 -9.53
CA ALA A 47 -0.74 9.35 -8.69
C ALA A 47 -1.97 8.94 -7.88
N THR A 48 -2.87 8.13 -8.48
CA THR A 48 -4.04 7.59 -7.78
C THR A 48 -3.63 6.67 -6.63
N LEU A 49 -2.66 5.78 -6.87
CA LEU A 49 -2.16 4.89 -5.83
C LEU A 49 -1.45 5.69 -4.71
N SER A 50 -0.62 6.68 -5.05
CA SER A 50 -0.02 7.59 -4.08
C SER A 50 -1.05 8.31 -3.22
N TYR A 51 -2.11 8.82 -3.83
CA TYR A 51 -3.21 9.46 -3.11
C TYR A 51 -3.95 8.48 -2.19
N TRP A 52 -4.18 7.24 -2.61
CA TRP A 52 -4.82 6.23 -1.77
C TRP A 52 -3.95 5.84 -0.57
N MET A 53 -2.64 5.68 -0.76
CA MET A 53 -1.72 5.44 0.36
C MET A 53 -1.78 6.57 1.39
N LEU A 54 -1.74 7.83 0.93
CA LEU A 54 -1.89 8.98 1.81
C LEU A 54 -3.23 8.95 2.56
N LYS A 55 -4.33 8.69 1.84
CA LYS A 55 -5.69 8.67 2.39
C LYS A 55 -5.91 7.55 3.42
N LEU A 56 -5.26 6.40 3.23
CA LEU A 56 -5.33 5.23 4.09
C LEU A 56 -4.27 5.22 5.20
N GLY A 57 -3.45 6.27 5.30
CA GLY A 57 -2.37 6.33 6.28
C GLY A 57 -1.24 5.32 6.04
N ILE A 58 -1.13 4.78 4.82
CA ILE A 58 -0.08 3.83 4.44
C ILE A 58 1.22 4.61 4.25
N GLN A 59 2.22 4.29 5.07
CA GLN A 59 3.54 4.89 5.00
C GLN A 59 4.47 4.02 4.15
N PHE A 60 5.03 4.62 3.10
CA PHE A 60 6.09 4.01 2.31
C PHE A 60 7.44 4.61 2.72
N ARG A 61 8.38 3.77 3.12
CA ARG A 61 9.73 4.17 3.53
C ARG A 61 10.75 3.47 2.63
N LYS A 62 11.66 4.24 2.06
CA LYS A 62 12.85 3.69 1.38
C LYS A 62 13.99 3.68 2.38
N VAL A 63 14.68 2.55 2.45
CA VAL A 63 15.85 2.37 3.31
C VAL A 63 16.99 1.90 2.42
N ALA A 64 18.12 2.61 2.47
CA ALA A 64 19.35 2.19 1.82
C ALA A 64 20.13 1.30 2.78
N LEU A 65 20.67 0.20 2.27
CA LEU A 65 21.42 -0.79 3.04
C LEU A 65 22.84 -0.91 2.49
N ALA A 66 23.80 -0.98 3.40
CA ALA A 66 25.17 -1.36 3.12
C ALA A 66 25.26 -2.89 2.87
N PRO A 67 26.36 -3.38 2.26
CA PRO A 67 26.55 -4.81 2.05
C PRO A 67 26.44 -5.61 3.35
N GLY A 68 25.54 -6.60 3.38
CA GLY A 68 25.31 -7.46 4.54
C GLY A 68 24.21 -6.98 5.51
N GLU A 69 23.63 -5.78 5.32
CA GLU A 69 22.51 -5.33 6.14
C GLU A 69 21.17 -5.92 5.67
N THR A 70 20.26 -6.17 6.61
CA THR A 70 18.91 -6.70 6.36
C THR A 70 17.85 -5.82 7.01
N ILE A 71 16.68 -5.71 6.37
CA ILE A 71 15.51 -5.02 6.95
C ILE A 71 14.48 -6.05 7.38
N GLU A 72 14.01 -5.92 8.61
CA GLU A 72 12.88 -6.69 9.12
C GLU A 72 11.72 -5.75 9.46
N ILE A 73 10.53 -6.06 8.95
CA ILE A 73 9.32 -5.28 9.22
C ILE A 73 8.55 -6.00 10.33
N LYS A 74 8.53 -5.42 11.53
CA LYS A 74 7.72 -5.91 12.66
C LYS A 74 6.44 -5.10 12.77
N ARG A 75 5.30 -5.78 12.88
CA ARG A 75 4.07 -5.14 13.38
C ARG A 75 4.15 -5.13 14.90
N ILE A 76 4.13 -3.95 15.48
CA ILE A 76 3.79 -3.80 16.89
C ILE A 76 2.29 -4.07 16.92
N SER A 77 1.88 -5.31 17.19
CA SER A 77 0.46 -5.66 17.27
C SER A 77 -0.03 -5.47 18.70
N ASP A 78 -1.07 -4.64 18.76
CA ASP A 78 -2.14 -4.45 19.76
C ASP A 78 -1.75 -4.08 21.20
#